data_AF-A0A356L4V6-F1
#
_entry.id   AF-A0A356L4V6-F1
#
_cell.length_a   1.000
_cell.length_b   1.000
_cell.length_c   1.000
_cell.angle_alpha   90.00
_cell.angle_beta   90.00
_cell.angle_gamma   90.00
#
_symmetry.space_group_name_H-M   'P 1'
#
loop_
_entity.id
_entity.type
_entity.pdbx_description
1 polymer ?
#
loop_
_entity_poly.entity_id
_entity_poly.type
_entity_poly.pdbx_seq_one_letter_code
_entity_poly.pdbx_strand_id
1 'polypeptide(L)'
;MISVYKEQDDGVYSDSLLTFTYQTTGWKDILTAVTVDGVTEYISGYDSAGNPGYYLGYIDGVIFENRNLTALYTPWDEFLYSYNASGIRTSKNINGVVTNYVLEGSKVIKETKAGTALQYYYDSNDEIVGFTYNGVAYVYLKNLQNDIIAIADVNGNILVKYYYDAFGNILLVNDTSGISLGTKNPFRFKSYYYDEETQFYYLNSRYYDPFTGRFISADDASLLLGGEDNLFRYCDNNPVSYSDPFGVFAIPAIVALAVTSAIINAIVQLVSNILAGRSGREIFRGVFGAAIGGAVNTTILTCLWFFPGNYVIAAFAGGVVQAILDFIEGALIWKTKDWKQFGVDIILNTACNLAGNFLGGKAIKVGKTWFQPRHFKSIFTGSFGQKLIMQSGIGALLNGLINYIKIKLSKMEEEND
;
A
#
# COMPACT_ATOMS: atom_id res chain seq x y z
N MET A 1 -11.14 12.58 -20.22
CA MET A 1 -12.50 12.02 -20.36
C MET A 1 -12.47 10.67 -19.71
N ILE A 2 -13.18 10.53 -18.59
CA ILE A 2 -13.44 9.23 -17.96
C ILE A 2 -14.92 8.99 -18.23
N SER A 3 -15.25 7.94 -18.99
CA SER A 3 -16.64 7.51 -19.13
C SER A 3 -17.07 6.89 -17.81
N VAL A 4 -18.10 7.46 -17.18
CA VAL A 4 -18.76 6.85 -16.01
C VAL A 4 -20.06 6.24 -16.51
N TYR A 5 -20.26 4.97 -16.19
CA TYR A 5 -21.48 4.24 -16.55
C TYR A 5 -22.58 4.60 -15.55
N LYS A 6 -23.69 5.15 -16.04
CA LYS A 6 -24.92 5.31 -15.25
C LYS A 6 -25.97 4.37 -15.81
N GLU A 7 -26.56 3.53 -14.96
CA GLU A 7 -27.71 2.71 -15.32
C GLU A 7 -28.95 3.62 -15.42
N GLN A 8 -29.60 3.64 -16.59
CA GLN A 8 -30.95 4.19 -16.74
C GLN A 8 -31.99 3.09 -16.48
N ASP A 9 -33.21 3.48 -16.09
CA ASP A 9 -34.33 2.59 -15.72
C ASP A 9 -34.73 1.55 -16.80
N ASP A 10 -34.14 1.61 -18.00
CA ASP A 10 -34.41 0.74 -19.15
C ASP A 10 -33.25 -0.21 -19.53
N GLY A 11 -32.14 -0.21 -18.77
CA GLY A 11 -31.00 -1.09 -19.01
C GLY A 11 -30.11 -0.70 -20.19
N VAL A 12 -30.21 0.53 -20.70
CA VAL A 12 -29.31 1.07 -21.73
C VAL A 12 -28.19 1.89 -21.08
N TYR A 13 -26.93 1.45 -21.26
CA TYR A 13 -25.75 2.22 -20.84
C TYR A 13 -25.45 3.33 -21.85
N SER A 14 -25.55 4.59 -21.43
CA SER A 14 -25.08 5.75 -22.22
C SER A 14 -23.76 6.26 -21.67
N ASP A 15 -22.80 6.59 -22.55
CA ASP A 15 -21.59 7.32 -22.17
C ASP A 15 -21.98 8.72 -21.66
N SER A 16 -21.86 8.95 -20.36
CA SER A 16 -21.97 10.30 -19.79
C SER A 16 -20.65 11.04 -19.95
N LEU A 17 -20.71 12.29 -20.43
CA LEU A 17 -19.52 13.11 -20.58
C LEU A 17 -19.15 13.73 -19.22
N LEU A 18 -18.07 13.22 -18.61
CA LEU A 18 -17.53 13.74 -17.37
C LEU A 18 -16.41 14.75 -17.62
N THR A 19 -16.59 15.98 -17.13
CA THR A 19 -15.60 17.06 -17.20
C THR A 19 -15.19 17.52 -15.79
N PHE A 20 -13.89 17.59 -15.55
CA PHE A 20 -13.31 18.05 -14.29
C PHE A 20 -12.73 19.45 -14.46
N THR A 21 -13.09 20.37 -13.56
CA THR A 21 -12.55 21.74 -13.52
C THR A 21 -11.61 21.89 -12.33
N TYR A 22 -10.41 22.39 -12.59
CA TYR A 22 -9.37 22.59 -11.57
C TYR A 22 -9.05 24.06 -11.36
N GLN A 23 -8.47 24.37 -10.21
CA GLN A 23 -7.96 25.70 -9.91
C GLN A 23 -6.87 26.11 -10.91
N THR A 24 -6.93 27.34 -11.42
CA THR A 24 -6.01 27.83 -12.46
C THR A 24 -4.76 28.52 -11.89
N THR A 25 -4.79 28.91 -10.62
CA THR A 25 -3.71 29.62 -9.92
C THR A 25 -3.42 28.97 -8.56
N GLY A 26 -2.20 29.11 -8.05
CA GLY A 26 -1.81 28.46 -6.80
C GLY A 26 -1.72 26.94 -6.94
N TRP A 27 -2.41 26.20 -6.06
CA TRP A 27 -2.39 24.74 -6.04
C TRP A 27 -3.31 24.15 -7.12
N LYS A 28 -2.74 23.84 -8.28
CA LYS A 28 -3.50 23.43 -9.49
C LYS A 28 -4.16 22.06 -9.41
N ASP A 29 -3.84 21.23 -8.42
CA ASP A 29 -4.46 19.91 -8.23
C ASP A 29 -5.83 19.97 -7.55
N ILE A 30 -6.25 21.16 -7.08
CA ILE A 30 -7.54 21.40 -6.44
C ILE A 30 -8.66 21.28 -7.47
N LEU A 31 -9.55 20.31 -7.28
CA LEU A 31 -10.76 20.14 -8.10
C LEU A 31 -11.84 21.08 -7.57
N THR A 32 -12.40 21.91 -8.45
CA THR A 32 -13.35 22.96 -8.10
C THR A 32 -14.75 22.71 -8.65
N ALA A 33 -14.89 21.89 -9.70
CA ALA A 33 -16.19 21.47 -10.19
C ALA A 33 -16.12 20.16 -10.99
N VAL A 34 -17.25 19.47 -11.02
CA VAL A 34 -17.50 18.31 -11.89
C VAL A 34 -18.75 18.57 -12.70
N THR A 35 -18.67 18.38 -14.02
CA THR A 35 -19.80 18.49 -14.93
C THR A 35 -20.13 17.12 -15.49
N VAL A 36 -21.37 16.67 -15.32
CA VAL A 36 -21.92 15.43 -15.88
C VAL A 36 -23.07 15.81 -16.79
N ASP A 37 -22.96 15.49 -18.09
CA ASP A 37 -24.04 15.71 -19.06
C ASP A 37 -24.61 17.15 -19.05
N GLY A 38 -23.72 18.13 -18.86
CA GLY A 38 -24.05 19.56 -18.80
C GLY A 38 -24.48 20.09 -17.43
N VAL A 39 -24.73 19.22 -16.44
CA VAL A 39 -25.02 19.61 -15.06
C VAL A 39 -23.72 19.74 -14.29
N THR A 40 -23.46 20.91 -13.69
CA THR A 40 -22.22 21.19 -12.96
C THR A 40 -22.47 21.26 -11.46
N GLU A 41 -21.69 20.50 -10.71
CA GLU A 41 -21.60 20.55 -9.26
C GLU A 41 -20.24 21.12 -8.84
N TYR A 42 -20.23 21.87 -7.74
CA TYR A 42 -19.04 22.60 -7.30
C TYR A 42 -18.44 21.99 -6.04
N ILE A 43 -17.13 22.14 -5.93
CA ILE A 43 -16.33 21.81 -4.75
C ILE A 43 -15.60 23.08 -4.35
N SER A 44 -15.67 23.47 -3.09
CA SER A 44 -15.12 24.76 -2.66
C SER A 44 -14.76 24.79 -1.18
N GLY A 45 -14.20 25.92 -0.72
CA GLY A 45 -13.87 26.13 0.69
C GLY A 45 -12.65 25.33 1.17
N TYR A 46 -11.69 25.05 0.28
CA TYR A 46 -10.49 24.31 0.67
C TYR A 46 -9.67 25.06 1.73
N ASP A 47 -9.28 24.34 2.79
CA ASP A 47 -8.31 24.83 3.77
C ASP A 47 -6.86 24.72 3.26
N SER A 48 -5.89 25.15 4.07
CA SER A 48 -4.46 25.07 3.72
C SER A 48 -3.90 23.65 3.68
N ALA A 49 -4.63 22.66 4.22
CA ALA A 49 -4.31 21.25 4.15
C ALA A 49 -4.96 20.56 2.95
N GLY A 50 -5.73 21.28 2.13
CA GLY A 50 -6.41 20.72 0.96
C GLY A 50 -7.67 19.93 1.30
N ASN A 51 -8.30 20.19 2.46
CA ASN A 51 -9.61 19.63 2.80
C ASN A 51 -10.73 20.56 2.29
N PRO A 52 -11.71 20.07 1.51
CA PRO A 52 -12.83 20.88 1.03
C PRO A 52 -13.82 21.19 2.15
N GLY A 53 -14.42 22.38 2.12
CA GLY A 53 -15.54 22.77 2.98
C GLY A 53 -16.91 22.42 2.38
N TYR A 54 -16.97 22.19 1.07
CA TYR A 54 -18.14 21.75 0.32
C TYR A 54 -17.70 20.79 -0.77
N TYR A 55 -18.42 19.69 -0.97
CA TYR A 55 -18.06 18.64 -1.93
C TYR A 55 -19.31 18.03 -2.55
N LEU A 56 -19.45 18.05 -3.89
CA LEU A 56 -20.44 17.31 -4.71
C LEU A 56 -21.68 16.79 -3.95
N GLY A 57 -22.73 17.61 -3.87
CA GLY A 57 -23.98 17.29 -3.16
C GLY A 57 -23.98 17.57 -1.65
N TYR A 58 -22.83 17.56 -0.97
CA TYR A 58 -22.67 17.97 0.44
C TYR A 58 -22.53 19.49 0.54
N ILE A 59 -23.65 20.18 0.31
CA ILE A 59 -23.72 21.64 0.17
C ILE A 59 -23.89 22.39 1.50
N ASP A 60 -24.25 21.69 2.58
CA ASP A 60 -24.43 22.30 3.90
C ASP A 60 -23.15 22.19 4.75
N GLY A 61 -22.16 21.43 4.28
CA GLY A 61 -20.80 21.47 4.80
C GLY A 61 -20.09 20.12 4.81
N VAL A 62 -18.77 20.20 4.73
CA VAL A 62 -17.83 19.10 4.88
C VAL A 62 -16.81 19.54 5.93
N ILE A 63 -16.75 18.84 7.06
CA ILE A 63 -15.95 19.24 8.21
C ILE A 63 -14.83 18.23 8.44
N PHE A 64 -13.60 18.75 8.54
CA PHE A 64 -12.43 17.97 8.90
C PHE A 64 -11.84 18.46 10.22
N GLU A 65 -11.40 17.52 11.05
CA GLU A 65 -10.48 17.78 12.15
C GLU A 65 -9.09 17.28 11.75
N ASN A 66 -8.19 18.23 11.47
CA ASN A 66 -6.90 17.97 10.81
C ASN A 66 -7.08 17.33 9.43
N ARG A 67 -7.05 16.00 9.34
CA ARG A 67 -7.30 15.24 8.08
C ARG A 67 -8.41 14.20 8.22
N ASN A 68 -9.03 14.11 9.40
CA ASN A 68 -10.13 13.19 9.62
C ASN A 68 -11.43 13.88 9.25
N LEU A 69 -12.19 13.32 8.31
CA LEU A 69 -13.53 13.79 7.98
C LEU A 69 -14.46 13.51 9.16
N THR A 70 -14.90 14.53 9.88
CA THR A 70 -15.76 14.38 11.07
C THR A 70 -17.22 14.57 10.77
N ALA A 71 -17.58 15.37 9.76
CA ALA A 71 -18.97 15.55 9.37
C ALA A 71 -19.16 15.84 7.87
N LEU A 72 -20.30 15.40 7.34
CA LEU A 72 -20.85 15.80 6.06
C LEU A 72 -22.31 16.18 6.27
N TYR A 73 -22.77 17.20 5.54
CA TYR A 73 -24.14 17.68 5.60
C TYR A 73 -24.72 17.88 4.22
N THR A 74 -25.93 17.36 4.03
CA THR A 74 -26.85 17.77 2.97
C THR A 74 -28.02 18.52 3.62
N PRO A 75 -28.91 19.15 2.83
CA PRO A 75 -30.11 19.78 3.38
C PRO A 75 -31.04 18.85 4.16
N TRP A 76 -30.84 17.52 4.04
CA TRP A 76 -31.73 16.50 4.58
C TRP A 76 -31.04 15.54 5.54
N ASP A 77 -29.72 15.36 5.38
CA ASP A 77 -28.96 14.31 6.02
C ASP A 77 -27.70 14.85 6.71
N GLU A 78 -27.42 14.25 7.87
CA GLU A 78 -26.21 14.44 8.67
C GLU A 78 -25.44 13.11 8.74
N PHE A 79 -24.15 13.17 8.42
CA PHE A 79 -23.23 12.05 8.52
C PHE A 79 -22.06 12.42 9.42
N LEU A 80 -21.98 11.83 10.61
CA LEU A 80 -20.94 12.11 11.60
C LEU A 80 -20.01 10.91 11.77
N TYR A 81 -18.72 11.18 11.93
CA TYR A 81 -17.69 10.16 12.14
C TYR A 81 -16.85 10.48 13.37
N SER A 82 -16.53 9.45 14.16
CA SER A 82 -15.63 9.58 15.32
C SER A 82 -14.39 8.72 15.14
N TYR A 83 -13.27 9.18 15.70
CA TYR A 83 -11.96 8.58 15.54
C TYR A 83 -11.25 8.42 16.88
N ASN A 84 -10.40 7.42 17.01
CA ASN A 84 -9.50 7.29 18.15
C ASN A 84 -8.28 8.23 18.02
N ALA A 85 -7.42 8.29 19.04
CA ALA A 85 -6.19 9.09 19.02
C ALA A 85 -5.21 8.68 17.89
N SER A 86 -5.34 7.45 17.40
CA SER A 86 -4.62 6.95 16.23
C SER A 86 -5.35 7.26 14.91
N GLY A 87 -6.34 8.15 14.88
CA GLY A 87 -7.05 8.56 13.66
C GLY A 87 -7.81 7.43 12.95
N ILE A 88 -8.04 6.30 13.61
CA ILE A 88 -8.85 5.21 13.06
C ILE A 88 -10.30 5.41 13.49
N ARG A 89 -11.22 5.31 12.54
CA ARG A 89 -12.65 5.50 12.77
C ARG A 89 -13.19 4.47 13.75
N THR A 90 -13.86 4.94 14.80
CA THR A 90 -14.43 4.11 15.89
C THR A 90 -15.94 4.00 15.81
N SER A 91 -16.61 4.95 15.15
CA SER A 91 -18.06 4.90 14.92
C SER A 91 -18.47 5.84 13.79
N LYS A 92 -19.69 5.64 13.30
CA LYS A 92 -20.41 6.62 12.48
C LYS A 92 -21.84 6.80 12.97
N ASN A 93 -22.39 7.98 12.83
CA ASN A 93 -23.78 8.30 13.14
C ASN A 93 -24.41 8.94 11.91
N ILE A 94 -25.37 8.23 11.32
CA ILE A 94 -26.07 8.67 10.12
C ILE A 94 -27.51 8.96 10.51
N ASN A 95 -27.90 10.23 10.52
CA ASN A 95 -29.24 10.68 10.90
C ASN A 95 -29.76 10.08 12.22
N GLY A 96 -28.91 10.06 13.25
CA GLY A 96 -29.21 9.49 14.56
C GLY A 96 -29.02 7.97 14.69
N VAL A 97 -28.74 7.26 13.60
CA VAL A 97 -28.46 5.83 13.62
C VAL A 97 -26.96 5.58 13.77
N VAL A 98 -26.57 5.20 14.98
CA VAL A 98 -25.16 4.92 15.32
C VAL A 98 -24.74 3.52 14.90
N THR A 99 -23.60 3.44 14.22
CA THR A 99 -22.84 2.23 13.95
C THR A 99 -21.54 2.28 14.75
N ASN A 100 -21.31 1.31 15.63
CA ASN A 100 -20.10 1.23 16.47
C ASN A 100 -19.13 0.19 15.94
N TYR A 101 -17.83 0.47 15.98
CA TYR A 101 -16.77 -0.43 15.52
C TYR A 101 -15.97 -1.02 16.68
N VAL A 102 -15.70 -2.32 16.62
CA VAL A 102 -14.66 -2.98 17.41
C VAL A 102 -13.45 -3.14 16.52
N LEU A 103 -12.30 -2.67 17.02
CA LEU A 103 -11.06 -2.58 16.24
C LEU A 103 -10.00 -3.57 16.74
N GLU A 104 -9.24 -4.12 15.80
CA GLU A 104 -7.93 -4.75 16.05
C GLU A 104 -6.87 -3.99 15.25
N GLY A 105 -6.12 -3.12 15.93
CA GLY A 105 -5.24 -2.16 15.26
C GLY A 105 -6.07 -1.16 14.43
N SER A 106 -5.88 -1.17 13.11
CA SER A 106 -6.68 -0.37 12.16
C SER A 106 -7.84 -1.15 11.52
N LYS A 107 -7.97 -2.46 11.79
CA LYS A 107 -9.01 -3.31 11.17
C LYS A 107 -10.31 -3.22 11.96
N VAL A 108 -11.43 -3.08 11.25
CA VAL A 108 -12.76 -3.26 11.83
C VAL A 108 -13.05 -4.77 11.90
N ILE A 109 -13.05 -5.34 13.11
CA ILE A 109 -13.34 -6.77 13.31
C ILE A 109 -14.82 -7.02 13.59
N LYS A 110 -15.57 -5.99 13.98
CA LYS A 110 -17.02 -6.06 14.19
C LYS A 110 -17.64 -4.69 14.08
N GLU A 111 -18.85 -4.63 13.53
CA GLU A 111 -19.72 -3.46 13.64
C GLU A 111 -21.09 -3.84 14.21
N THR A 112 -21.68 -2.90 14.95
CA THR A 112 -23.04 -3.03 15.49
C THR A 112 -23.87 -1.81 15.14
N LYS A 113 -25.06 -2.05 14.56
CA LYS A 113 -26.00 -1.02 14.11
C LYS A 113 -27.44 -1.47 14.40
N ALA A 114 -28.19 -0.66 15.16
CA ALA A 114 -29.61 -0.90 15.43
C ALA A 114 -29.96 -2.36 15.84
N GLY A 115 -29.17 -2.95 16.74
CA GLY A 115 -29.36 -4.33 17.22
C GLY A 115 -28.87 -5.44 16.27
N THR A 116 -28.39 -5.08 15.07
CA THR A 116 -27.72 -6.01 14.15
C THR A 116 -26.20 -5.97 14.35
N ALA A 117 -25.55 -7.11 14.08
CA ALA A 117 -24.10 -7.23 14.19
C ALA A 117 -23.51 -7.89 12.94
N LEU A 118 -22.45 -7.28 12.41
CA LEU A 118 -21.56 -7.86 11.41
C LEU A 118 -20.21 -8.10 12.07
N GLN A 119 -19.72 -9.33 12.05
CA GLN A 119 -18.39 -9.67 12.56
C GLN A 119 -17.53 -10.20 11.42
N TYR A 120 -16.39 -9.56 11.19
CA TYR A 120 -15.51 -9.79 10.06
C TYR A 120 -14.39 -10.77 10.44
N TYR A 121 -14.04 -11.65 9.51
CA TYR A 121 -12.97 -12.63 9.69
C TYR A 121 -11.83 -12.35 8.74
N TYR A 122 -10.62 -12.45 9.27
CA TYR A 122 -9.37 -12.27 8.55
C TYR A 122 -8.57 -13.56 8.61
N ASP A 123 -7.87 -13.88 7.52
CA ASP A 123 -6.97 -15.04 7.49
C ASP A 123 -5.64 -14.76 8.21
N SER A 124 -4.73 -15.75 8.20
CA SER A 124 -3.38 -15.59 8.76
C SER A 124 -2.53 -14.52 8.07
N ASN A 125 -2.99 -14.03 6.92
CA ASN A 125 -2.36 -12.99 6.15
C ASN A 125 -3.09 -11.63 6.31
N ASP A 126 -4.02 -11.48 7.27
CA ASP A 126 -4.84 -10.28 7.45
C ASP A 126 -5.69 -9.89 6.24
N GLU A 127 -6.00 -10.83 5.34
CA GLU A 127 -6.99 -10.59 4.30
C GLU A 127 -8.37 -10.91 4.83
N ILE A 128 -9.32 -9.99 4.62
CA ILE A 128 -10.70 -10.25 4.98
C ILE A 128 -11.24 -11.41 4.13
N VAL A 129 -11.75 -12.47 4.75
CA VAL A 129 -12.20 -13.68 4.04
C VAL A 129 -13.71 -13.87 4.08
N GLY A 130 -14.39 -13.21 5.01
CA GLY A 130 -15.83 -13.32 5.16
C GLY A 130 -16.32 -12.61 6.40
N PHE A 131 -17.56 -12.88 6.75
CA PHE A 131 -18.21 -12.26 7.90
C PHE A 131 -19.35 -13.12 8.41
N THR A 132 -19.82 -12.83 9.61
CA THR A 132 -21.14 -13.27 10.07
C THR A 132 -22.08 -12.09 10.17
N TYR A 133 -23.32 -12.27 9.72
CA TYR A 133 -24.42 -11.33 9.97
C TYR A 133 -25.42 -11.98 10.91
N ASN A 134 -25.58 -11.43 12.11
CA ASN A 134 -26.42 -11.99 13.17
C ASN A 134 -26.17 -13.50 13.41
N GLY A 135 -24.91 -13.92 13.33
CA GLY A 135 -24.47 -15.31 13.55
C GLY A 135 -24.52 -16.21 12.32
N VAL A 136 -25.08 -15.77 11.19
CA VAL A 136 -25.06 -16.53 9.92
C VAL A 136 -23.79 -16.19 9.16
N ALA A 137 -23.01 -17.21 8.78
CA ALA A 137 -21.71 -17.04 8.14
C ALA A 137 -21.80 -16.91 6.62
N TYR A 138 -20.96 -16.04 6.07
CA TYR A 138 -20.81 -15.78 4.64
C TYR A 138 -19.32 -15.66 4.29
N VAL A 139 -18.98 -16.05 3.06
CA VAL A 139 -17.59 -16.04 2.55
C VAL A 139 -17.49 -15.10 1.35
N TYR A 140 -16.39 -14.35 1.28
CA TYR A 140 -16.09 -13.51 0.13
C TYR A 140 -15.39 -14.30 -0.97
N LEU A 141 -15.80 -14.04 -2.21
CA LEU A 141 -15.01 -14.39 -3.39
C LEU A 141 -14.36 -13.14 -3.94
N LYS A 142 -13.07 -13.24 -4.26
CA LYS A 142 -12.27 -12.11 -4.72
C LYS A 142 -11.59 -12.37 -6.05
N ASN A 143 -11.31 -11.29 -6.78
CA ASN A 143 -10.46 -11.33 -7.97
C ASN A 143 -8.96 -11.22 -7.58
N LEU A 144 -8.07 -11.23 -8.58
CA LEU A 144 -6.62 -11.10 -8.38
C LEU A 144 -6.18 -9.74 -7.82
N GLN A 145 -7.05 -8.72 -7.92
CA GLN A 145 -6.82 -7.37 -7.38
C GLN A 145 -7.35 -7.23 -5.94
N ASN A 146 -7.84 -8.32 -5.34
CA ASN A 146 -8.42 -8.38 -4.01
C ASN A 146 -9.76 -7.61 -3.87
N ASP A 147 -10.44 -7.36 -4.98
CA ASP A 147 -11.81 -6.84 -5.00
C ASP A 147 -12.78 -7.95 -4.60
N ILE A 148 -13.72 -7.65 -3.72
CA ILE A 148 -14.82 -8.58 -3.38
C ILE A 148 -15.84 -8.53 -4.52
N ILE A 149 -15.89 -9.61 -5.31
CA ILE A 149 -16.77 -9.72 -6.48
C ILE A 149 -18.05 -10.52 -6.19
N ALA A 150 -18.06 -11.32 -5.12
CA ALA A 150 -19.25 -12.05 -4.70
C ALA A 150 -19.25 -12.43 -3.22
N ILE A 151 -20.45 -12.72 -2.70
CA ILE A 151 -20.69 -13.27 -1.36
C ILE A 151 -21.41 -14.60 -1.51
N ALA A 152 -20.91 -15.64 -0.85
CA ALA A 152 -21.52 -16.97 -0.81
C ALA A 152 -21.96 -17.38 0.60
N ASP A 153 -22.98 -18.22 0.65
CA ASP A 153 -23.36 -18.92 1.89
C ASP A 153 -22.44 -20.11 2.20
N VAL A 154 -22.66 -20.77 3.34
CA VAL A 154 -21.90 -21.95 3.77
C VAL A 154 -22.06 -23.17 2.87
N ASN A 155 -23.06 -23.19 1.99
CA ASN A 155 -23.29 -24.26 1.00
C ASN A 155 -22.62 -23.95 -0.34
N GLY A 156 -21.97 -22.79 -0.47
CA GLY A 156 -21.34 -22.35 -1.71
C GLY A 156 -22.29 -21.67 -2.71
N ASN A 157 -23.53 -21.36 -2.31
CA ASN A 157 -24.45 -20.63 -3.16
C ASN A 157 -24.06 -19.15 -3.20
N ILE A 158 -23.90 -18.60 -4.40
CA ILE A 158 -23.64 -17.17 -4.59
C ILE A 158 -24.92 -16.39 -4.35
N LEU A 159 -24.92 -15.52 -3.34
CA LEU A 159 -26.07 -14.68 -2.97
C LEU A 159 -25.94 -13.25 -3.46
N VAL A 160 -24.71 -12.72 -3.54
CA VAL A 160 -24.44 -11.36 -4.00
C VAL A 160 -23.34 -11.38 -5.03
N LYS A 161 -23.47 -10.56 -6.08
CA LYS A 161 -22.40 -10.22 -7.01
C LYS A 161 -22.25 -8.72 -7.13
N TYR A 162 -21.01 -8.24 -7.14
CA TYR A 162 -20.65 -6.84 -7.34
C TYR A 162 -19.92 -6.69 -8.66
N TYR A 163 -20.27 -5.65 -9.41
CA TYR A 163 -19.59 -5.25 -10.64
C TYR A 163 -19.02 -3.86 -10.45
N TYR A 164 -17.74 -3.68 -10.77
CA TYR A 164 -17.03 -2.41 -10.61
C TYR A 164 -16.49 -1.94 -11.95
N ASP A 165 -16.33 -0.63 -12.10
CA ASP A 165 -15.41 -0.08 -13.10
C ASP A 165 -13.95 -0.15 -12.61
N ALA A 166 -13.02 0.37 -13.41
CA ALA A 166 -11.59 0.35 -13.08
C ALA A 166 -11.24 1.19 -11.84
N PHE A 167 -12.05 2.20 -11.48
CA PHE A 167 -11.84 3.11 -10.36
C PHE A 167 -12.64 2.70 -9.12
N GLY A 168 -13.38 1.60 -9.17
CA GLY A 168 -14.14 1.07 -8.05
C GLY A 168 -15.55 1.64 -7.93
N ASN A 169 -16.06 2.35 -8.96
CA ASN A 169 -17.49 2.69 -9.03
C ASN A 169 -18.29 1.41 -9.15
N ILE A 170 -19.35 1.29 -8.36
CA ILE A 170 -20.21 0.12 -8.36
C ILE A 170 -21.22 0.29 -9.47
N LEU A 171 -21.09 -0.55 -10.49
CA LEU A 171 -21.94 -0.53 -11.68
C LEU A 171 -23.25 -1.27 -11.45
N LEU A 172 -23.19 -2.36 -10.68
CA LEU A 172 -24.33 -3.21 -10.41
C LEU A 172 -24.10 -4.05 -9.14
N VAL A 173 -25.16 -4.21 -8.34
CA VAL A 173 -25.20 -5.16 -7.23
C VAL A 173 -26.38 -6.11 -7.44
N ASN A 174 -26.06 -7.36 -7.81
CA ASN A 174 -27.08 -8.40 -7.91
C ASN A 174 -27.17 -9.13 -6.58
N ASP A 175 -28.27 -8.93 -5.85
CA ASP A 175 -28.49 -9.50 -4.53
C ASP A 175 -29.75 -10.39 -4.52
N THR A 176 -29.54 -11.69 -4.34
CA THR A 176 -30.61 -12.70 -4.22
C THR A 176 -30.75 -13.24 -2.80
N SER A 177 -30.14 -12.59 -1.80
CA SER A 177 -30.15 -13.03 -0.40
C SER A 177 -31.50 -12.87 0.30
N GLY A 178 -32.39 -12.01 -0.23
CA GLY A 178 -33.66 -11.66 0.40
C GLY A 178 -33.55 -10.78 1.65
N ILE A 179 -32.33 -10.37 2.03
CA ILE A 179 -32.06 -9.55 3.22
C ILE A 179 -31.22 -8.32 2.91
N SER A 180 -31.03 -7.98 1.64
CA SER A 180 -30.15 -6.88 1.19
C SER A 180 -28.72 -7.04 1.73
N LEU A 181 -28.19 -8.26 1.73
CA LEU A 181 -26.84 -8.56 2.20
C LEU A 181 -25.77 -7.74 1.47
N GLY A 182 -25.99 -7.44 0.18
CA GLY A 182 -25.09 -6.70 -0.67
C GLY A 182 -24.85 -5.27 -0.19
N THR A 183 -25.91 -4.57 0.20
CA THR A 183 -25.83 -3.21 0.77
C THR A 183 -25.40 -3.21 2.23
N LYS A 184 -25.67 -4.28 2.98
CA LYS A 184 -25.19 -4.43 4.37
C LYS A 184 -23.70 -4.68 4.47
N ASN A 185 -23.10 -5.36 3.50
CA ASN A 185 -21.66 -5.59 3.48
C ASN A 185 -20.91 -4.30 3.05
N PRO A 186 -20.06 -3.72 3.92
CA PRO A 186 -19.27 -2.55 3.56
C PRO A 186 -17.98 -2.92 2.82
N PHE A 187 -17.45 -4.12 2.93
CA PHE A 187 -16.15 -4.45 2.31
C PHE A 187 -16.31 -4.82 0.83
N ARG A 188 -15.69 -4.03 -0.06
CA ARG A 188 -15.95 -4.11 -1.52
C ARG A 188 -14.67 -4.03 -2.38
N PHE A 189 -14.55 -3.02 -3.24
CA PHE A 189 -13.38 -2.77 -4.09
C PHE A 189 -12.10 -2.76 -3.25
N LYS A 190 -11.12 -3.55 -3.66
CA LYS A 190 -9.84 -3.83 -2.97
C LYS A 190 -9.98 -4.17 -1.48
N SER A 191 -11.13 -4.68 -1.07
CA SER A 191 -11.49 -4.91 0.33
C SER A 191 -11.47 -3.65 1.21
N TYR A 192 -11.75 -2.47 0.63
CA TYR A 192 -11.96 -1.24 1.39
C TYR A 192 -13.36 -1.19 2.00
N TYR A 193 -13.49 -0.42 3.08
CA TYR A 193 -14.78 -0.16 3.72
C TYR A 193 -15.52 0.91 2.91
N TYR A 194 -16.60 0.53 2.25
CA TYR A 194 -17.49 1.40 1.49
C TYR A 194 -18.60 1.92 2.40
N ASP A 195 -18.74 3.24 2.47
CA ASP A 195 -19.84 3.89 3.14
C ASP A 195 -21.00 4.07 2.17
N GLU A 196 -22.00 3.19 2.26
CA GLU A 196 -23.23 3.21 1.44
C GLU A 196 -23.84 4.60 1.31
N GLU A 197 -23.86 5.33 2.42
CA GLU A 197 -24.51 6.62 2.52
C GLU A 197 -23.76 7.74 1.80
N THR A 198 -22.44 7.63 1.62
CA THR A 198 -21.64 8.65 0.94
C THR A 198 -21.12 8.22 -0.42
N GLN A 199 -21.12 6.92 -0.68
CA GLN A 199 -20.46 6.27 -1.80
C GLN A 199 -18.93 6.39 -1.80
N PHE A 200 -18.34 6.79 -0.67
CA PHE A 200 -16.88 6.83 -0.50
C PHE A 200 -16.33 5.53 0.06
N TYR A 201 -15.07 5.25 -0.28
CA TYR A 201 -14.28 4.24 0.40
C TYR A 201 -13.45 4.89 1.52
N TYR A 202 -13.59 4.38 2.74
CA TYR A 202 -12.75 4.74 3.87
C TYR A 202 -11.45 3.92 3.87
N LEU A 203 -10.32 4.59 3.68
CA LEU A 203 -8.98 3.99 3.60
C LEU A 203 -8.15 4.29 4.86
N ASN A 204 -8.79 4.36 6.03
CA ASN A 204 -8.20 4.74 7.31
C ASN A 204 -7.79 6.21 7.41
N SER A 205 -6.85 6.66 6.57
CA SER A 205 -6.29 8.02 6.66
C SER A 205 -7.09 9.06 5.87
N ARG A 206 -7.79 8.62 4.82
CA ARG A 206 -8.52 9.47 3.87
C ARG A 206 -9.74 8.73 3.32
N TYR A 207 -10.62 9.51 2.70
CA TYR A 207 -11.78 9.02 1.96
C TYR A 207 -11.50 9.12 0.47
N TYR A 208 -11.65 8.01 -0.22
CA TYR A 208 -11.52 7.88 -1.66
C TYR A 208 -12.91 7.96 -2.30
N ASP A 209 -13.08 8.89 -3.22
CA ASP A 209 -14.29 8.99 -4.04
C ASP A 209 -14.05 8.27 -5.38
N PRO A 210 -14.71 7.12 -5.62
CA PRO A 210 -14.58 6.41 -6.87
C PRO A 210 -15.17 7.19 -8.05
N PHE A 211 -16.15 8.08 -7.81
CA PHE A 211 -16.82 8.85 -8.86
C PHE A 211 -15.86 9.86 -9.50
N THR A 212 -15.12 10.61 -8.68
CA THR A 212 -14.05 11.48 -9.16
C THR A 212 -12.71 10.76 -9.38
N GLY A 213 -12.58 9.51 -8.95
CA GLY A 213 -11.38 8.70 -9.09
C GLY A 213 -10.19 9.21 -8.25
N ARG A 214 -10.46 9.93 -7.16
CA ARG A 214 -9.42 10.56 -6.34
C ARG A 214 -9.79 10.65 -4.85
N PHE A 215 -8.83 10.95 -4.00
CA PHE A 215 -9.10 11.27 -2.60
C PHE A 215 -9.80 12.62 -2.47
N ILE A 216 -10.74 12.73 -1.52
CA ILE A 216 -11.45 13.99 -1.28
C ILE A 216 -10.57 15.02 -0.53
N SER A 217 -9.51 14.56 0.13
CA SER A 217 -8.52 15.40 0.84
C SER A 217 -7.10 15.10 0.37
N ALA A 218 -6.24 16.10 0.45
CA ALA A 218 -4.84 15.97 0.07
C ALA A 218 -4.07 15.08 1.06
N ASP A 219 -3.07 14.38 0.53
CA ASP A 219 -2.05 13.74 1.34
C ASP A 219 -1.10 14.76 2.00
N ASP A 220 -0.27 14.30 2.92
CA ASP A 220 0.72 15.14 3.58
C ASP A 220 1.85 15.56 2.64
N ALA A 221 1.91 16.84 2.28
CA ALA A 221 2.96 17.39 1.43
C ALA A 221 4.38 17.20 2.00
N SER A 222 4.52 17.06 3.33
CA SER A 222 5.82 16.79 3.97
C SER A 222 6.39 15.40 3.63
N LEU A 223 5.57 14.53 3.03
CA LEU A 223 5.98 13.22 2.52
C LEU A 223 6.49 13.27 1.08
N LEU A 224 6.51 14.44 0.42
CA LEU A 224 7.11 14.58 -0.90
C LEU A 224 8.61 14.93 -0.78
N LEU A 225 9.48 14.05 -1.26
CA LEU A 225 10.91 14.35 -1.44
C LEU A 225 11.11 15.16 -2.73
N GLY A 226 10.72 16.44 -2.70
CA GLY A 226 11.07 17.42 -3.74
C GLY A 226 10.52 17.10 -5.13
N GLY A 227 9.21 17.23 -5.31
CA GLY A 227 8.54 17.19 -6.61
C GLY A 227 7.14 17.82 -6.53
N GLU A 228 6.65 18.35 -7.65
CA GLU A 228 5.23 18.69 -7.81
C GLU A 228 4.47 17.38 -8.05
N ASP A 229 3.82 16.86 -7.02
CA ASP A 229 2.98 15.67 -7.13
C ASP A 229 1.54 15.94 -6.71
N ASN A 230 0.59 15.28 -7.36
CA ASN A 230 -0.83 15.47 -7.10
C ASN A 230 -1.23 14.70 -5.82
N LEU A 231 -1.31 15.42 -4.71
CA LEU A 231 -1.59 14.85 -3.38
C LEU A 231 -2.97 14.21 -3.23
N PHE A 232 -3.88 14.39 -4.19
CA PHE A 232 -5.20 13.77 -4.19
C PHE A 232 -5.26 12.50 -5.05
N ARG A 233 -4.23 12.23 -5.85
CA ARG A 233 -4.23 11.16 -6.85
C ARG A 233 -4.32 9.79 -6.19
N TYR A 234 -5.23 8.96 -6.71
CA TYR A 234 -5.32 7.56 -6.33
C TYR A 234 -4.51 6.68 -7.29
N CYS A 235 -3.65 5.82 -6.76
CA CYS A 235 -2.95 4.77 -7.52
C CYS A 235 -2.23 5.22 -8.81
N ASP A 236 -1.66 6.43 -8.83
CA ASP A 236 -1.05 7.03 -10.03
C ASP A 236 -1.96 6.99 -11.29
N ASN A 237 -3.28 7.12 -11.08
CA ASN A 237 -4.32 6.96 -12.12
C ASN A 237 -4.33 5.58 -12.81
N ASN A 238 -3.67 4.57 -12.23
CA ASN A 238 -3.67 3.19 -12.70
C ASN A 238 -4.09 2.23 -11.56
N PRO A 239 -5.36 2.30 -11.10
CA PRO A 239 -5.91 1.43 -10.06
C PRO A 239 -6.01 -0.04 -10.48
N VAL A 240 -5.86 -0.35 -11.77
CA VAL A 240 -5.78 -1.73 -12.27
C VAL A 240 -4.45 -2.37 -11.88
N SER A 241 -3.35 -1.61 -11.95
CA SER A 241 -2.00 -2.12 -11.65
C SER A 241 -1.55 -1.85 -10.22
N TYR A 242 -2.11 -0.82 -9.58
CA TYR A 242 -1.71 -0.38 -8.24
C TYR A 242 -2.84 -0.45 -7.22
N SER A 243 -2.48 -0.36 -5.95
CA SER A 243 -3.39 -0.31 -4.81
C SER A 243 -2.81 0.65 -3.77
N ASP A 244 -3.66 1.41 -3.09
CA ASP A 244 -3.28 2.23 -1.93
C ASP A 244 -4.04 1.77 -0.69
N PRO A 245 -3.52 0.81 0.09
CA PRO A 245 -4.32 0.20 1.15
C PRO A 245 -4.53 1.07 2.40
N PHE A 246 -3.89 2.24 2.48
CA PHE A 246 -3.95 3.14 3.63
C PHE A 246 -4.21 4.59 3.29
N GLY A 247 -4.35 4.92 2.01
CA GLY A 247 -4.48 6.30 1.54
C GLY A 247 -3.23 7.12 1.78
N VAL A 248 -2.01 6.61 1.62
CA VAL A 248 -0.78 7.40 1.87
C VAL A 248 0.33 7.14 0.84
N PHE A 249 0.98 8.23 0.41
CA PHE A 249 2.14 8.23 -0.46
C PHE A 249 3.42 7.79 0.29
N ALA A 250 3.96 6.62 -0.05
CA ALA A 250 4.97 5.91 0.73
C ALA A 250 6.45 6.25 0.41
N ILE A 251 6.75 7.23 -0.45
CA ILE A 251 8.11 7.46 -0.98
C ILE A 251 9.19 7.69 0.11
N PRO A 252 8.99 8.54 1.15
CA PRO A 252 10.02 8.76 2.16
C PRO A 252 10.34 7.51 2.98
N ALA A 253 9.33 6.68 3.24
CA ALA A 253 9.51 5.42 3.94
C ALA A 253 10.35 4.44 3.11
N ILE A 254 10.05 4.34 1.81
CA ILE A 254 10.82 3.54 0.86
C ILE A 254 12.28 3.99 0.83
N VAL A 255 12.53 5.30 0.70
CA VAL A 255 13.89 5.86 0.66
C VAL A 255 14.63 5.63 1.99
N ALA A 256 13.99 5.89 3.13
CA ALA A 256 14.62 5.71 4.44
C ALA A 256 15.01 4.25 4.70
N LEU A 257 14.16 3.29 4.32
CA LEU A 257 14.42 1.85 4.46
C LEU A 257 15.50 1.38 3.47
N ALA A 258 15.50 1.91 2.24
CA ALA A 258 16.52 1.64 1.24
C ALA A 258 17.91 2.13 1.69
N VAL A 259 18.01 3.37 2.19
CA VAL A 259 19.25 3.95 2.71
C VAL A 259 19.77 3.15 3.91
N THR A 260 18.88 2.78 4.83
CA THR A 260 19.26 1.98 6.01
C THR A 260 19.78 0.60 5.61
N SER A 261 19.12 -0.03 4.65
CA SER A 261 19.56 -1.31 4.08
C SER A 261 20.91 -1.18 3.37
N ALA A 262 21.13 -0.09 2.65
CA ALA A 262 22.41 0.19 1.99
C ALA A 262 23.55 0.30 3.01
N ILE A 263 23.33 1.03 4.10
CA ILE A 263 24.30 1.20 5.18
C ILE A 263 24.63 -0.16 5.82
N ILE A 264 23.61 -0.97 6.13
CA ILE A 264 23.81 -2.30 6.73
C ILE A 264 24.65 -3.19 5.81
N ASN A 265 24.29 -3.27 4.53
CA ASN A 265 25.02 -4.12 3.58
C ASN A 265 26.46 -3.62 3.37
N ALA A 266 26.67 -2.31 3.29
CA ALA A 266 28.00 -1.72 3.20
C ALA A 266 28.88 -2.08 4.42
N ILE A 267 28.32 -1.92 5.63
CA ILE A 267 29.04 -2.22 6.88
C ILE A 267 29.37 -3.70 6.96
N VAL A 268 28.42 -4.59 6.67
CA VAL A 268 28.65 -6.04 6.73
C VAL A 268 29.73 -6.44 5.73
N GLN A 269 29.72 -5.87 4.52
CA GLN A 269 30.74 -6.14 3.52
C GLN A 269 32.12 -5.63 3.94
N LEU A 270 32.19 -4.42 4.51
CA LEU A 270 33.43 -3.86 5.05
C LEU A 270 34.00 -4.74 6.18
N VAL A 271 33.17 -5.15 7.12
CA VAL A 271 33.55 -6.02 8.24
C VAL A 271 34.02 -7.38 7.73
N SER A 272 33.31 -7.97 6.77
CA SER A 272 33.72 -9.23 6.13
C SER A 272 35.11 -9.12 5.50
N ASN A 273 35.39 -8.04 4.77
CA ASN A 273 36.70 -7.80 4.17
C ASN A 273 37.81 -7.67 5.23
N ILE A 274 37.55 -6.97 6.34
CA ILE A 274 38.50 -6.81 7.45
C ILE A 274 38.79 -8.17 8.11
N LEU A 275 37.74 -8.95 8.42
CA LEU A 275 37.88 -10.26 9.06
C LEU A 275 38.61 -11.27 8.15
N ALA A 276 38.43 -11.16 6.84
CA ALA A 276 39.15 -11.94 5.84
C ALA A 276 40.63 -11.52 5.69
N GLY A 277 41.06 -10.47 6.41
CA GLY A 277 42.43 -9.98 6.41
C GLY A 277 42.79 -9.19 5.16
N ARG A 278 41.84 -8.50 4.53
CA ARG A 278 42.17 -7.46 3.54
C ARG A 278 42.64 -6.20 4.27
N SER A 279 43.49 -5.42 3.62
CA SER A 279 44.03 -4.19 4.20
C SER A 279 44.09 -3.06 3.16
N GLY A 280 44.36 -1.84 3.62
CA GLY A 280 44.46 -0.67 2.74
C GLY A 280 43.16 -0.39 1.99
N ARG A 281 43.25 -0.20 0.67
CA ARG A 281 42.07 0.11 -0.17
C ARG A 281 41.18 -1.09 -0.41
N GLU A 282 41.69 -2.31 -0.25
CA GLU A 282 40.94 -3.54 -0.55
C GLU A 282 39.81 -3.81 0.45
N ILE A 283 39.82 -3.15 1.62
CA ILE A 283 38.71 -3.23 2.57
C ILE A 283 37.40 -2.67 1.99
N PHE A 284 37.49 -1.76 1.01
CA PHE A 284 36.34 -1.15 0.34
C PHE A 284 35.83 -1.95 -0.85
N ARG A 285 36.51 -3.04 -1.23
CA ARG A 285 36.15 -3.80 -2.43
C ARG A 285 34.77 -4.43 -2.28
N GLY A 286 33.87 -4.15 -3.23
CA GLY A 286 32.49 -4.64 -3.27
C GLY A 286 31.54 -3.98 -2.26
N VAL A 287 32.02 -3.02 -1.45
CA VAL A 287 31.19 -2.33 -0.45
C VAL A 287 30.09 -1.52 -1.14
N PHE A 288 30.41 -0.88 -2.27
CA PHE A 288 29.43 -0.10 -3.03
C PHE A 288 28.35 -0.99 -3.68
N GLY A 289 28.76 -2.11 -4.30
CA GLY A 289 27.84 -3.07 -4.88
C GLY A 289 26.89 -3.65 -3.84
N ALA A 290 27.41 -4.06 -2.68
CA ALA A 290 26.61 -4.55 -1.56
C ALA A 290 25.60 -3.51 -1.06
N ALA A 291 26.03 -2.25 -0.90
CA ALA A 291 25.16 -1.16 -0.47
C ALA A 291 23.96 -0.98 -1.42
N ILE A 292 24.22 -0.86 -2.73
CA ILE A 292 23.17 -0.62 -3.71
C ILE A 292 22.29 -1.87 -3.91
N GLY A 293 22.88 -3.07 -3.93
CA GLY A 293 22.12 -4.32 -4.01
C GLY A 293 21.14 -4.50 -2.85
N GLY A 294 21.60 -4.20 -1.63
CA GLY A 294 20.77 -4.20 -0.42
C GLY A 294 19.64 -3.18 -0.47
N ALA A 295 19.91 -1.97 -0.98
CA ALA A 295 18.90 -0.94 -1.18
C ALA A 295 17.82 -1.39 -2.17
N VAL A 296 18.23 -1.91 -3.34
CA VAL A 296 17.32 -2.38 -4.39
C VAL A 296 16.44 -3.53 -3.90
N ASN A 297 17.01 -4.52 -3.20
CA ASN A 297 16.24 -5.62 -2.60
C ASN A 297 15.15 -5.07 -1.66
N THR A 298 15.52 -4.19 -0.72
CA THR A 298 14.55 -3.61 0.23
C THR A 298 13.50 -2.75 -0.46
N THR A 299 13.87 -1.93 -1.45
CA THR A 299 12.91 -1.12 -2.20
C THR A 299 11.86 -2.00 -2.89
N ILE A 300 12.27 -3.09 -3.53
CA ILE A 300 11.32 -3.97 -4.21
C ILE A 300 10.44 -4.71 -3.19
N LEU A 301 10.98 -5.13 -2.05
CA LEU A 301 10.17 -5.68 -0.96
C LEU A 301 9.14 -4.68 -0.42
N THR A 302 9.51 -3.39 -0.32
CA THR A 302 8.57 -2.34 0.10
C THR A 302 7.50 -2.08 -0.94
N CYS A 303 7.87 -1.95 -2.22
CA CYS A 303 6.96 -1.55 -3.28
C CYS A 303 6.03 -2.69 -3.71
N LEU A 304 6.51 -3.93 -3.65
CA LEU A 304 5.76 -5.11 -4.08
C LEU A 304 5.20 -5.90 -2.90
N TRP A 305 5.07 -5.30 -1.71
CA TRP A 305 4.66 -6.02 -0.50
C TRP A 305 3.35 -6.82 -0.65
N PHE A 306 2.41 -6.29 -1.43
CA PHE A 306 1.09 -6.89 -1.68
C PHE A 306 1.09 -8.00 -2.74
N PHE A 307 2.18 -8.17 -3.50
CA PHE A 307 2.26 -9.20 -4.53
C PHE A 307 2.80 -10.52 -3.97
N PRO A 308 2.10 -11.65 -4.15
CA PRO A 308 2.65 -12.96 -3.79
C PRO A 308 3.91 -13.25 -4.62
N GLY A 309 4.98 -13.71 -3.96
CA GLY A 309 6.27 -14.01 -4.61
C GLY A 309 7.25 -12.82 -4.71
N ASN A 310 6.89 -11.66 -4.18
CA ASN A 310 7.74 -10.46 -4.14
C ASN A 310 9.17 -10.69 -3.59
N TYR A 311 9.33 -11.58 -2.60
CA TYR A 311 10.60 -11.89 -1.98
C TYR A 311 11.62 -12.54 -2.94
N VAL A 312 11.14 -13.25 -3.97
CA VAL A 312 11.99 -13.83 -5.04
C VAL A 312 12.43 -12.76 -6.02
N ILE A 313 11.50 -11.91 -6.46
CA ILE A 313 11.76 -10.82 -7.41
C ILE A 313 12.76 -9.84 -6.81
N ALA A 314 12.54 -9.44 -5.56
CA ALA A 314 13.43 -8.54 -4.83
C ALA A 314 14.85 -9.11 -4.70
N ALA A 315 14.96 -10.38 -4.31
CA ALA A 315 16.24 -11.04 -4.13
C ALA A 315 17.03 -11.14 -5.44
N PHE A 316 16.35 -11.49 -6.54
CA PHE A 316 16.95 -11.55 -7.86
C PHE A 316 17.48 -10.19 -8.31
N ALA A 317 16.62 -9.15 -8.27
CA ALA A 317 16.99 -7.81 -8.69
C ALA A 317 18.17 -7.24 -7.85
N GLY A 318 18.11 -7.35 -6.53
CA GLY A 318 19.20 -6.90 -5.66
C GLY A 318 20.51 -7.66 -5.93
N GLY A 319 20.43 -8.97 -6.16
CA GLY A 319 21.60 -9.80 -6.43
C GLY A 319 22.27 -9.49 -7.77
N VAL A 320 21.48 -9.30 -8.82
CA VAL A 320 21.96 -8.90 -10.16
C VAL A 320 22.61 -7.52 -10.11
N VAL A 321 21.96 -6.54 -9.49
CA VAL A 321 22.50 -5.17 -9.39
C VAL A 321 23.84 -5.17 -8.64
N GLN A 322 23.93 -5.88 -7.52
CA GLN A 322 25.18 -6.02 -6.79
C GLN A 322 26.27 -6.63 -7.67
N ALA A 323 26.00 -7.75 -8.34
CA ALA A 323 26.99 -8.41 -9.18
C ALA A 323 27.48 -7.54 -10.35
N ILE A 324 26.58 -6.74 -10.96
CA ILE A 324 26.95 -5.79 -12.02
C ILE A 324 27.90 -4.73 -11.47
N LEU A 325 27.58 -4.16 -10.31
CA LEU A 325 28.42 -3.13 -9.69
C LEU A 325 29.77 -3.67 -9.26
N ASP A 326 29.81 -4.87 -8.68
CA ASP A 326 31.05 -5.55 -8.30
C ASP A 326 31.93 -5.86 -9.52
N PHE A 327 31.32 -6.26 -10.65
CA PHE A 327 32.02 -6.47 -11.91
C PHE A 327 32.58 -5.16 -12.51
N ILE A 328 31.79 -4.08 -12.50
CA ILE A 328 32.22 -2.75 -12.94
C ILE A 328 33.37 -2.25 -12.06
N GLU A 329 33.26 -2.41 -10.74
CA GLU A 329 34.31 -2.04 -9.78
C GLU A 329 35.60 -2.84 -10.05
N GLY A 330 35.48 -4.16 -10.23
CA GLY A 330 36.57 -5.05 -10.65
C GLY A 330 37.27 -4.56 -11.91
N ALA A 331 36.49 -4.25 -12.95
CA ALA A 331 37.00 -3.84 -14.25
C ALA A 331 37.66 -2.45 -14.23
N LEU A 332 37.09 -1.47 -13.53
CA LEU A 332 37.53 -0.07 -13.56
C LEU A 332 38.60 0.23 -12.50
N ILE A 333 38.42 -0.27 -11.28
CA ILE A 333 39.28 0.06 -10.14
C ILE A 333 40.40 -0.96 -10.03
N TRP A 334 40.05 -2.25 -10.05
CA TRP A 334 40.98 -3.34 -9.77
C TRP A 334 41.63 -3.93 -11.04
N LYS A 335 41.18 -3.49 -12.22
CA LYS A 335 41.62 -3.97 -13.54
C LYS A 335 41.51 -5.49 -13.72
N THR A 336 40.58 -6.13 -13.02
CA THR A 336 40.27 -7.56 -13.15
C THR A 336 38.96 -7.74 -13.90
N LYS A 337 38.91 -8.69 -14.83
CA LYS A 337 37.68 -9.04 -15.57
C LYS A 337 37.49 -10.55 -15.54
N ASP A 338 36.60 -11.00 -14.67
CA ASP A 338 36.24 -12.41 -14.58
C ASP A 338 34.73 -12.61 -14.80
N TRP A 339 34.39 -13.06 -16.00
CA TRP A 339 33.01 -13.34 -16.40
C TRP A 339 32.43 -14.58 -15.71
N LYS A 340 33.26 -15.54 -15.30
CA LYS A 340 32.79 -16.69 -14.53
C LYS A 340 32.39 -16.22 -13.13
N GLN A 341 33.21 -15.38 -12.52
CA GLN A 341 32.93 -14.82 -11.20
C GLN A 341 31.65 -13.96 -11.21
N PHE A 342 31.43 -13.18 -12.26
CA PHE A 342 30.18 -12.41 -12.44
C PHE A 342 28.93 -13.30 -12.39
N GLY A 343 28.90 -14.42 -13.13
CA GLY A 343 27.76 -15.34 -13.11
C GLY A 343 27.57 -16.01 -11.75
N VAL A 344 28.66 -16.38 -11.09
CA VAL A 344 28.65 -16.93 -9.72
C VAL A 344 28.11 -15.92 -8.71
N ASP A 345 28.48 -14.64 -8.83
CA ASP A 345 28.06 -13.59 -7.91
C ASP A 345 26.57 -13.26 -8.06
N ILE A 346 26.01 -13.30 -9.28
CA ILE A 346 24.54 -13.19 -9.46
C ILE A 346 23.84 -14.28 -8.62
N ILE A 347 24.24 -15.53 -8.80
CA ILE A 347 23.58 -16.67 -8.16
C ILE A 347 23.71 -16.57 -6.63
N LEU A 348 24.91 -16.31 -6.12
CA LEU A 348 25.16 -16.25 -4.68
C LEU A 348 24.49 -15.06 -4.02
N ASN A 349 24.59 -13.86 -4.62
CA ASN A 349 23.95 -12.67 -4.07
C ASN A 349 22.43 -12.84 -4.04
N THR A 350 21.83 -13.39 -5.10
CA THR A 350 20.40 -13.71 -5.14
C THR A 350 20.02 -14.75 -4.09
N ALA A 351 20.80 -15.83 -3.92
CA ALA A 351 20.51 -16.85 -2.93
C ALA A 351 20.58 -16.31 -1.50
N CYS A 352 21.58 -15.48 -1.17
CA CYS A 352 21.70 -14.81 0.12
C CYS A 352 20.52 -13.87 0.38
N ASN A 353 20.17 -13.04 -0.60
CA ASN A 353 19.02 -12.14 -0.48
C ASN A 353 17.72 -12.92 -0.30
N LEU A 354 17.53 -14.02 -1.03
CA LEU A 354 16.33 -14.86 -0.93
C LEU A 354 16.22 -15.49 0.46
N ALA A 355 17.31 -16.03 0.97
CA ALA A 355 17.38 -16.58 2.32
C ALA A 355 17.11 -15.50 3.38
N GLY A 356 17.71 -14.31 3.23
CA GLY A 356 17.43 -13.16 4.10
C GLY A 356 15.96 -12.75 4.08
N ASN A 357 15.38 -12.60 2.90
CA ASN A 357 13.98 -12.24 2.71
C ASN A 357 13.05 -13.28 3.36
N PHE A 358 13.34 -14.57 3.24
CA PHE A 358 12.53 -15.63 3.85
C PHE A 358 12.69 -15.67 5.38
N LEU A 359 13.93 -15.67 5.88
CA LEU A 359 14.21 -15.80 7.31
C LEU A 359 13.80 -14.55 8.10
N GLY A 360 14.18 -13.36 7.64
CA GLY A 360 13.73 -12.11 8.24
C GLY A 360 12.22 -11.94 8.13
N GLY A 361 11.65 -12.48 7.04
CA GLY A 361 10.22 -12.56 6.79
C GLY A 361 9.44 -13.30 7.89
N LYS A 362 10.05 -14.35 8.45
CA LYS A 362 9.50 -15.18 9.54
C LYS A 362 9.84 -14.65 10.93
N ALA A 363 11.00 -14.02 11.08
CA ALA A 363 11.48 -13.51 12.38
C ALA A 363 10.58 -12.40 12.92
N ILE A 364 10.09 -11.53 12.03
CA ILE A 364 9.19 -10.44 12.41
C ILE A 364 7.89 -10.60 11.63
N LYS A 365 6.84 -10.99 12.36
CA LYS A 365 5.48 -11.02 11.82
C LYS A 365 4.95 -9.59 11.75
N VAL A 366 4.38 -9.27 10.60
CA VAL A 366 3.81 -7.96 10.32
C VAL A 366 2.48 -8.20 9.66
N GLY A 367 1.44 -7.52 10.12
CA GLY A 367 0.16 -7.63 9.47
C GLY A 367 0.17 -6.97 8.09
N LYS A 368 -0.68 -7.42 7.16
CA LYS A 368 -0.74 -6.79 5.81
C LYS A 368 -1.17 -5.33 5.84
N THR A 369 -1.57 -4.82 7.00
CA THR A 369 -1.77 -3.39 7.20
C THR A 369 -0.45 -2.65 7.34
N TRP A 370 0.02 -2.10 6.20
CA TRP A 370 1.21 -1.26 6.10
C TRP A 370 1.32 -0.28 7.26
N PHE A 371 2.55 -0.16 7.72
CA PHE A 371 2.98 0.77 8.73
C PHE A 371 2.76 2.22 8.23
N GLN A 372 1.99 3.00 8.98
CA GLN A 372 1.79 4.44 8.73
C GLN A 372 2.87 5.25 9.47
N PRO A 373 3.99 5.68 8.84
CA PRO A 373 4.87 6.61 9.50
C PRO A 373 4.21 7.98 9.63
N ARG A 374 3.81 8.33 10.85
CA ARG A 374 3.44 9.72 11.18
C ARG A 374 4.67 10.61 11.36
N HIS A 375 5.81 9.98 11.69
CA HIS A 375 7.09 10.64 11.90
C HIS A 375 8.23 9.80 11.32
N PHE A 376 9.30 10.43 10.85
CA PHE A 376 10.47 9.71 10.29
C PHE A 376 10.98 8.57 11.19
N LYS A 377 11.04 8.79 12.51
CA LYS A 377 11.48 7.77 13.48
C LYS A 377 10.62 6.51 13.48
N SER A 378 9.33 6.66 13.20
CA SER A 378 8.42 5.52 13.25
C SER A 378 8.74 4.46 12.19
N ILE A 379 9.39 4.86 11.08
CA ILE A 379 9.87 3.96 10.01
C ILE A 379 10.73 2.83 10.59
N PHE A 380 11.51 3.12 11.62
CA PHE A 380 12.45 2.16 12.22
C PHE A 380 11.88 1.42 13.43
N THR A 381 10.85 1.98 14.06
CA THR A 381 10.24 1.37 15.26
C THR A 381 9.04 0.51 14.93
N GLY A 382 8.43 0.67 13.75
CA GLY A 382 7.30 -0.15 13.29
C GLY A 382 7.74 -1.55 12.88
N SER A 383 6.88 -2.55 13.15
CA SER A 383 7.16 -3.96 12.84
C SER A 383 7.48 -4.20 11.36
N PHE A 384 6.85 -3.45 10.44
CA PHE A 384 7.13 -3.51 9.00
C PHE A 384 8.55 -3.09 8.64
N GLY A 385 8.98 -1.91 9.09
CA GLY A 385 10.33 -1.42 8.83
C GLY A 385 11.38 -2.30 9.51
N GLN A 386 11.12 -2.75 10.74
CA GLN A 386 11.97 -3.73 11.42
C GLN A 386 12.09 -5.03 10.64
N LYS A 387 10.99 -5.55 10.08
CA LYS A 387 10.98 -6.75 9.24
C LYS A 387 11.87 -6.59 8.01
N LEU A 388 11.74 -5.49 7.28
CA LEU A 388 12.53 -5.24 6.08
C LEU A 388 14.02 -5.07 6.39
N ILE A 389 14.33 -4.36 7.47
CA ILE A 389 15.70 -4.23 7.98
C ILE A 389 16.25 -5.59 8.37
N MET A 390 15.45 -6.45 9.00
CA MET A 390 15.84 -7.82 9.36
C MET A 390 16.06 -8.69 8.11
N GLN A 391 15.19 -8.60 7.11
CA GLN A 391 15.32 -9.32 5.84
C GLN A 391 16.63 -8.95 5.13
N SER A 392 16.88 -7.65 4.99
CA SER A 392 18.10 -7.12 4.37
C SER A 392 19.34 -7.46 5.20
N GLY A 393 19.27 -7.32 6.52
CA GLY A 393 20.39 -7.60 7.43
C GLY A 393 20.80 -9.07 7.45
N ILE A 394 19.86 -10.01 7.47
CA ILE A 394 20.19 -11.44 7.40
C ILE A 394 20.81 -11.77 6.04
N GLY A 395 20.25 -11.23 4.95
CA GLY A 395 20.82 -11.42 3.61
C GLY A 395 22.25 -10.89 3.52
N ALA A 396 22.50 -9.69 4.05
CA ALA A 396 23.82 -9.07 4.13
C ALA A 396 24.82 -9.96 4.89
N LEU A 397 24.43 -10.47 6.07
CA LEU A 397 25.29 -11.32 6.90
C LEU A 397 25.66 -12.63 6.20
N LEU A 398 24.71 -13.27 5.52
CA LEU A 398 24.97 -14.47 4.73
C LEU A 398 25.96 -14.16 3.58
N ASN A 399 25.76 -13.05 2.88
CA ASN A 399 26.65 -12.64 1.79
C ASN A 399 28.07 -12.35 2.32
N GLY A 400 28.17 -11.61 3.42
CA GLY A 400 29.44 -11.33 4.10
C GLY A 400 30.17 -12.60 4.55
N LEU A 401 29.45 -13.61 5.06
CA LEU A 401 30.04 -14.89 5.44
C LEU A 401 30.57 -15.65 4.21
N ILE A 402 29.82 -15.68 3.11
CA ILE A 402 30.27 -16.32 1.87
C ILE A 402 31.53 -15.62 1.33
N ASN A 403 31.57 -14.29 1.32
CA ASN A 403 32.74 -13.57 0.87
C ASN A 403 33.96 -13.82 1.77
N TYR A 404 33.76 -13.87 3.10
CA TYR A 404 34.81 -14.23 4.04
C TYR A 404 35.41 -15.61 3.71
N ILE A 405 34.56 -16.61 3.48
CA ILE A 405 35.00 -17.97 3.12
C ILE A 405 35.75 -17.97 1.80
N LYS A 406 35.24 -17.31 0.75
CA LYS A 406 35.89 -17.20 -0.57
C LYS A 406 37.31 -16.65 -0.45
N ILE A 407 37.48 -15.53 0.27
CA ILE A 407 38.80 -14.89 0.44
C ILE A 407 39.76 -15.77 1.23
N LYS A 408 39.26 -16.49 2.25
CA LYS A 408 40.09 -17.42 3.02
C LYS A 408 40.53 -18.63 2.21
N LEU A 409 39.62 -19.21 1.41
CA LEU A 409 39.96 -20.32 0.50
C LEU A 409 41.03 -19.92 -0.50
N SER A 410 40.89 -18.76 -1.15
CA SER A 410 41.88 -18.31 -2.14
C SER A 410 43.27 -18.10 -1.53
N LYS A 411 43.35 -17.55 -0.31
CA LYS A 411 44.63 -17.40 0.40
C LYS A 411 45.28 -18.74 0.76
N MET A 412 44.48 -19.76 1.09
CA MET A 412 45.01 -21.10 1.38
C MET A 412 45.48 -21.82 0.11
N GLU A 413 44.86 -21.56 -1.04
CA GLU A 413 45.36 -22.04 -2.34
C GLU A 413 46.71 -21.38 -2.67
N GLU A 414 46.83 -20.06 -2.48
CA GLU A 414 48.09 -19.32 -2.69
C GLU A 414 49.23 -19.72 -1.72
N GLU A 415 48.91 -20.24 -0.52
CA GLU A 415 49.92 -20.75 0.43
C GLU A 415 50.36 -22.19 0.15
N ASN A 416 49.60 -22.94 -0.66
CA ASN A 416 49.90 -24.35 -0.99
C ASN A 416 50.55 -24.54 -2.37
N ASP A 417 50.49 -23.54 -3.25
CA ASP A 417 51.23 -23.44 -4.52
C ASP A 417 52.59 -22.76 -4.33
#